data_AF-A0A8S8YG05-F1
#
_entry.id   AF-A0A8S8YG05-F1
#
_cell.length_a   1.000
_cell.length_b   1.000
_cell.length_c   1.000
_cell.angle_alpha   90.00
_cell.angle_beta   90.00
_cell.angle_gamma   90.00
#
_symmetry.space_group_name_H-M   'P 1'
#
loop_
_entity.id
_entity.type
_entity.pdbx_description
1 polymer ?
#
loop_
_entity_poly.entity_id
_entity_poly.type
_entity_poly.pdbx_seq_one_letter_code
_entity_poly.pdbx_strand_id
1 'polypeptide(L)'
;MMLMNSKDPRFLIGEQVRGAPFVKKSGIEPVPMGYLICEPGGKAGEVGKADLIGYDDHERVAAYSMAAEFLGFRLLYLEAGSGSQKPCES
;
A
#
# COMPACT_ATOMS: atom_id res chain seq x y z
N MET A 1 2.82 1.14 -7.10
CA MET A 1 2.33 1.26 -5.71
C MET A 1 3.45 0.88 -4.75
N MET A 2 3.43 1.40 -3.53
CA MET A 2 4.27 0.98 -2.39
C MET A 2 3.37 0.36 -1.33
N LEU A 3 3.60 -0.90 -0.95
CA LEU A 3 2.87 -1.54 0.15
C LEU A 3 3.50 -1.08 1.47
N MET A 4 3.04 0.05 2.00
CA MET A 4 3.75 0.80 3.04
C MET A 4 3.82 0.07 4.38
N ASN A 5 2.89 -0.86 4.65
CA ASN A 5 2.91 -1.72 5.83
C ASN A 5 3.47 -3.13 5.55
N SER A 6 4.23 -3.34 4.47
CA SER A 6 4.92 -4.62 4.25
C SER A 6 6.12 -4.79 5.19
N LYS A 7 6.32 -6.01 5.70
CA LYS A 7 7.55 -6.42 6.38
C LYS A 7 8.67 -6.84 5.41
N ASP A 8 8.39 -6.82 4.10
CA ASP A 8 9.31 -7.28 3.06
C ASP A 8 9.75 -6.09 2.16
N PRO A 9 11.05 -5.71 2.18
CA PRO A 9 11.55 -4.57 1.40
C PRO A 9 11.30 -4.69 -0.11
N ARG A 10 11.06 -5.91 -0.61
CA ARG A 10 10.66 -6.12 -2.01
C ARG A 10 9.40 -5.33 -2.37
N PHE A 11 8.41 -5.29 -1.48
CA PHE A 11 7.15 -4.56 -1.72
C PHE A 11 7.21 -3.08 -1.27
N LEU A 12 8.17 -2.73 -0.41
CA LEU A 12 8.42 -1.33 -0.04
C LEU A 12 9.06 -0.56 -1.20
N ILE A 13 10.09 -1.10 -1.84
CA ILE A 13 10.83 -0.37 -2.89
C ILE A 13 11.42 -1.25 -4.01
N GLY A 14 11.61 -2.54 -3.76
CA GLY A 14 12.27 -3.44 -4.70
C GLY A 14 11.57 -3.56 -6.06
N GLU A 15 10.27 -3.86 -6.07
CA GLU A 15 9.50 -4.02 -7.33
C GLU A 15 9.36 -2.70 -8.10
N GLN A 16 9.32 -1.58 -7.39
CA GLN A 16 9.24 -0.23 -7.94
C GLN A 16 10.54 0.10 -8.68
N VAL A 17 11.69 -0.21 -8.08
CA VAL A 17 13.01 -0.06 -8.71
C VAL A 17 13.13 -0.97 -9.93
N ARG A 18 12.71 -2.24 -9.83
CA ARG A 18 12.72 -3.20 -10.95
C ARG A 18 11.84 -2.73 -12.11
N GLY A 19 10.67 -2.16 -11.82
CA GLY A 19 9.70 -1.71 -12.82
C GLY A 19 10.04 -0.36 -13.47
N ALA A 20 10.75 0.54 -12.77
CA ALA A 20 10.96 1.93 -13.19
C ALA A 20 11.55 2.08 -14.62
N PRO A 21 12.56 1.30 -15.07
CA PRO A 21 13.07 1.41 -16.43
C PRO A 21 12.02 1.08 -17.50
N PHE A 22 11.14 0.12 -17.23
CA PHE A 22 10.09 -0.29 -18.17
C PHE A 22 9.00 0.78 -18.26
N VAL A 23 8.56 1.34 -17.12
CA VAL A 23 7.61 2.45 -17.07
C VAL A 23 8.15 3.68 -17.81
N LYS A 24 9.44 4.00 -17.62
CA LYS A 24 10.07 5.11 -18.35
C LYS A 24 10.09 4.87 -19.86
N LYS A 25 10.38 3.64 -20.30
CA LYS A 25 10.41 3.28 -21.73
C LYS A 25 9.03 3.28 -22.38
N SER A 26 7.96 2.96 -21.63
CA SER A 26 6.60 2.94 -22.18
C SER A 26 6.00 4.34 -22.35
N GLY A 27 6.63 5.39 -21.79
CA GLY A 27 6.15 6.77 -21.93
C GLY A 27 4.84 7.06 -21.20
N ILE A 28 4.41 6.16 -20.31
CA ILE A 28 3.20 6.35 -19.51
C ILE A 28 3.51 7.24 -18.29
N GLU A 29 2.52 7.99 -17.83
CA GLU A 29 2.64 8.77 -16.60
C GLU A 29 2.58 7.84 -15.37
N PRO A 30 3.61 7.81 -14.50
CA PRO A 30 3.53 7.07 -13.25
C PRO A 30 2.65 7.82 -12.22
N VAL A 31 1.65 7.14 -11.67
CA VAL A 31 0.85 7.65 -10.54
C VAL A 31 1.41 7.07 -9.22
N PRO A 32 2.15 7.86 -8.42
CA PRO A 32 2.70 7.41 -7.15
C PRO A 32 1.56 7.19 -6.14
N MET A 33 1.55 6.01 -5.54
CA MET A 33 0.47 5.52 -4.70
C MET A 33 1.03 4.73 -3.52
N GLY A 34 0.60 5.09 -2.32
CA GLY A 34 0.70 4.26 -1.12
C GLY A 34 -0.43 3.24 -1.07
N TYR A 35 -0.14 2.06 -0.56
CA TYR A 35 -1.09 0.97 -0.42
C TYR A 35 -0.97 0.39 0.99
N LEU A 36 -2.09 0.29 1.70
CA LEU A 36 -2.16 -0.27 3.04
C LEU A 36 -3.10 -1.46 3.05
N ILE A 37 -2.70 -2.51 3.75
CA ILE A 37 -3.57 -3.67 3.96
C ILE A 37 -4.07 -3.66 5.41
N CYS A 38 -5.37 -3.50 5.56
CA CYS A 38 -6.10 -3.63 6.81
C CYS A 38 -6.60 -5.07 7.01
N GLU A 39 -7.01 -5.41 8.23
CA GLU A 39 -7.65 -6.69 8.52
C GLU A 39 -8.95 -6.87 7.72
N PRO A 40 -9.28 -8.10 7.29
CA PRO A 40 -8.54 -9.35 7.49
C PRO A 40 -7.34 -9.56 6.53
N GLY A 41 -7.13 -8.66 5.56
CA GLY A 41 -5.99 -8.63 4.63
C GLY A 41 -6.01 -9.68 3.52
N GLY A 42 -6.66 -10.82 3.76
CA GLY A 42 -6.82 -11.91 2.79
C GLY A 42 -5.49 -12.35 2.16
N LYS A 43 -5.55 -12.81 0.90
CA LYS A 43 -4.35 -13.26 0.17
C LYS A 43 -3.34 -12.15 -0.07
N ALA A 44 -3.82 -10.90 -0.22
CA ALA A 44 -2.96 -9.74 -0.43
C ALA A 44 -2.05 -9.51 0.79
N GLY A 45 -2.60 -9.60 2.01
CA GLY A 45 -1.84 -9.49 3.25
C GLY A 45 -0.81 -10.61 3.41
N GLU A 46 -1.19 -11.85 3.08
CA GLU A 46 -0.30 -13.01 3.16
C GLU A 46 0.89 -12.89 2.18
N VAL A 47 0.61 -12.64 0.90
CA VAL A 47 1.66 -12.53 -0.14
C VAL A 47 2.53 -11.30 0.08
N GLY A 48 1.90 -10.18 0.41
CA GLY A 48 2.57 -8.91 0.70
C GLY A 48 3.32 -8.89 2.02
N LYS A 49 3.19 -9.93 2.86
CA LYS A 49 3.71 -9.99 4.24
C LYS A 49 3.37 -8.70 5.00
N ALA A 50 2.12 -8.28 4.90
CA ALA A 50 1.66 -7.05 5.50
C ALA A 50 1.57 -7.16 7.01
N ASP A 51 1.99 -6.11 7.70
CA ASP A 51 1.63 -5.84 9.08
C ASP A 51 0.23 -5.23 9.10
N LEU A 52 -0.78 -6.09 9.20
CA LEU A 52 -2.18 -5.68 9.06
C LEU A 52 -2.53 -4.54 10.02
N ILE A 53 -3.25 -3.55 9.48
CA ILE A 53 -3.82 -2.47 10.28
C ILE A 53 -5.18 -2.95 10.78
N GLY A 54 -5.42 -2.82 12.10
CA GLY A 54 -6.71 -3.16 12.69
C GLY A 54 -7.83 -2.34 12.08
N TYR A 55 -9.03 -2.91 12.01
CA TYR A 55 -10.19 -2.24 11.40
C TYR A 55 -10.49 -0.85 12.00
N ASP A 56 -10.27 -0.71 13.31
CA ASP A 56 -10.53 0.47 14.14
C ASP A 56 -9.26 1.26 14.50
N ASP A 57 -8.12 0.90 13.90
CA ASP A 57 -6.82 1.55 14.14
C ASP A 57 -6.65 2.83 13.30
N HIS A 58 -7.55 3.79 13.52
CA HIS A 58 -7.59 5.06 12.80
C HIS A 58 -6.31 5.88 12.99
N GLU A 59 -5.68 5.78 14.17
CA GLU A 59 -4.41 6.49 14.44
C GLU A 59 -3.30 6.02 13.50
N ARG A 60 -3.19 4.70 13.28
CA ARG A 60 -2.20 4.15 12.37
C ARG A 60 -2.51 4.47 10.91
N VAL A 61 -3.79 4.46 10.50
CA VAL A 61 -4.20 4.91 9.16
C VAL A 61 -3.83 6.38 8.94
N ALA A 62 -4.11 7.26 9.92
CA ALA A 62 -3.77 8.67 9.85
C ALA A 62 -2.25 8.89 9.77
N ALA A 63 -1.48 8.15 10.56
CA ALA A 63 -0.01 8.19 10.52
C ALA A 63 0.54 7.79 9.14
N TYR A 64 0.04 6.71 8.54
CA TYR A 64 0.43 6.32 7.18
C TYR A 64 -0.02 7.33 6.13
N SER A 65 -1.17 7.97 6.32
CA SER A 65 -1.67 9.01 5.42
C SER A 65 -0.76 10.23 5.39
N MET A 66 -0.34 10.72 6.56
CA MET A 66 0.66 11.79 6.66
C MET A 66 2.01 11.36 6.06
N ALA A 67 2.46 10.14 6.34
CA ALA A 67 3.69 9.63 5.74
C ALA A 67 3.62 9.56 4.21
N ALA A 68 2.48 9.13 3.64
CA ALA A 68 2.26 9.08 2.20
C ALA A 68 2.31 10.48 1.58
N GLU A 69 1.69 11.47 2.23
CA GLU A 69 1.75 12.87 1.82
C GLU A 69 3.20 13.38 1.80
N PHE A 70 3.97 13.16 2.87
CA PHE A 70 5.36 13.61 2.96
C PHE A 70 6.30 12.93 1.96
N LEU A 71 5.95 11.71 1.53
CA LEU A 71 6.66 10.98 0.47
C LEU A 71 6.24 11.40 -0.95
N GLY A 72 5.27 12.31 -1.09
CA GLY A 72 4.78 12.82 -2.36
C GLY A 72 3.85 11.87 -3.11
N PHE A 73 3.18 10.95 -2.40
CA PHE A 73 2.15 10.11 -3.01
C PHE A 73 0.91 10.93 -3.34
N ARG A 74 0.35 10.69 -4.53
CA ARG A 74 -0.88 11.34 -4.98
C ARG A 74 -2.14 10.60 -4.54
N LEU A 75 -1.98 9.34 -4.15
CA LEU A 75 -3.05 8.43 -3.77
C LEU A 75 -2.61 7.57 -2.59
N LEU A 76 -3.55 7.30 -1.69
CA LEU A 76 -3.45 6.25 -0.69
C LEU A 76 -4.64 5.32 -0.86
N TYR A 77 -4.39 4.02 -0.93
CA TYR A 77 -5.42 3.00 -1.08
C TYR A 77 -5.45 2.10 0.15
N LEU A 78 -6.63 1.93 0.73
CA LEU A 78 -6.88 1.01 1.86
C LEU A 78 -7.52 -0.28 1.33
N GLU A 79 -6.88 -1.41 1.60
CA GLU A 79 -7.32 -2.73 1.16
C GLU A 79 -7.63 -3.62 2.37
N ALA A 80 -8.85 -4.17 2.47
CA ALA A 80 -9.20 -5.12 3.53
C ALA A 80 -9.05 -6.59 3.09
N GLY A 81 -8.68 -6.85 1.84
CA GLY A 81 -8.59 -8.17 1.24
C GLY A 81 -9.80 -8.48 0.36
N SER A 82 -9.55 -9.23 -0.73
CA SER A 82 -10.60 -9.69 -1.64
C SER A 82 -11.68 -10.47 -0.88
N GLY A 83 -12.93 -10.02 -1.00
CA GLY A 83 -14.07 -10.65 -0.33
C GLY A 83 -14.25 -10.25 1.13
N SER A 84 -13.57 -9.20 1.61
CA SER A 84 -13.85 -8.64 2.93
C SER A 84 -15.33 -8.24 3.05
N GLN A 85 -15.95 -8.61 4.17
CA GLN A 85 -17.33 -8.24 4.48
C GLN A 85 -17.46 -6.79 4.98
N LYS A 86 -16.35 -6.17 5.38
CA LYS A 86 -16.32 -4.80 5.88
C LYS A 86 -15.16 -3.99 5.27
N PRO A 87 -15.38 -2.74 4.84
CA PRO A 87 -14.33 -1.88 4.33
C PRO A 87 -13.45 -1.36 5.47
N CYS A 88 -12.16 -1.13 5.23
CA CYS A 88 -11.31 -0.45 6.21
C CYS A 88 -11.83 0.96 6.48
N GLU A 89 -11.98 1.37 7.74
CA GLU A 89 -12.43 2.71 8.09
C GLU A 89 -11.24 3.68 8.16
N SER A 90 -11.45 4.90 7.65
CA SER A 90 -10.46 5.96 7.53
C SER A 90 -10.78 7.14 8.44
#